data_AF-A0A8T4V962-F1
#
_entry.id   AF-A0A8T4V962-F1
#
_cell.length_a   1.000
_cell.length_b   1.000
_cell.length_c   1.000
_cell.angle_alpha   90.00
_cell.angle_beta   90.00
_cell.angle_gamma   90.00
#
_symmetry.space_group_name_H-M   'P 1'
#
loop_
_entity.id
_entity.type
_entity.pdbx_description
1 polymer ?
#
loop_
_entity_poly.entity_id
_entity_poly.type
_entity_poly.pdbx_seq_one_letter_code
_entity_poly.pdbx_strand_id
1 'polypeptide(L)'
;MINVNLIEKIINRKFYNLNKREKKLARNILIKLYWKYDLSFREIAFLFKKDYDTIQQWFKRLNIKKRTHKEAILLKKEKMNVKNIPGEIKTQIIIYRKKQKKKTILSRNLILNKLSKNIAINVNTLYSYFFIRKINRQFISSEKIPKNLLKSLYTKYKLSLKEIGSLFGLGASKIRKRMQKYNIPRRTLSEALTKYPKRPFKIRTKEDLKFKSYLIGARCGDLYASSEEKRIICNVSSTHPAWEPLMKELFENYGYIKSYPFENRADQYAWNITAYLHETFDFLKAQLKFIPEWINKDKLLFISFLAGLVDTDGFITLNGKRPRLGISITNKSLLNSIKIILKIIDYHPTLTFKKNDESHFGEKRMWLLNLSRVHEVLSLIKILPLKHKEKANKKELILKYNGKELVRLWKILAENIAKESKEYQYLAKTLVTKRI
;
A
#
# COMPACT_ATOMS: atom_id res chain seq x y z
N MET A 1 -5.45 -17.18 23.04
CA MET A 1 -5.55 -16.40 21.78
C MET A 1 -6.89 -16.66 21.10
N ILE A 2 -7.53 -15.63 20.55
CA ILE A 2 -8.80 -15.76 19.82
C ILE A 2 -8.49 -16.26 18.40
N ASN A 3 -9.04 -17.41 18.00
CA ASN A 3 -8.77 -18.01 16.69
C ASN A 3 -9.48 -17.22 15.57
N VAL A 4 -8.70 -16.39 14.85
CA VAL A 4 -9.19 -15.42 13.86
C VAL A 4 -9.88 -16.09 12.66
N ASN A 5 -9.36 -17.24 12.20
CA ASN A 5 -9.96 -18.02 11.10
C ASN A 5 -11.37 -18.54 11.45
N LEU A 6 -11.67 -18.70 12.74
CA LEU A 6 -12.98 -19.13 13.19
C LEU A 6 -13.97 -17.97 13.34
N ILE A 7 -13.49 -16.78 13.71
CA ILE A 7 -14.29 -15.55 13.69
C ILE A 7 -14.78 -15.26 12.27
N GLU A 8 -13.91 -15.43 11.26
CA GLU A 8 -14.32 -15.31 9.85
C GLU A 8 -15.35 -16.37 9.44
N LYS A 9 -15.20 -17.63 9.88
CA LYS A 9 -16.21 -18.68 9.63
C LYS A 9 -17.59 -18.35 10.27
N ILE A 10 -17.60 -17.79 11.48
CA ILE A 10 -18.85 -17.37 12.17
C ILE A 10 -19.47 -16.13 11.51
N ILE A 11 -18.65 -15.21 10.98
CA ILE A 11 -19.11 -14.00 10.27
C ILE A 11 -19.79 -14.35 8.94
N ASN A 12 -19.24 -15.33 8.21
CA ASN A 12 -19.59 -15.62 6.81
C ASN A 12 -20.68 -16.70 6.63
N ARG A 13 -20.93 -17.59 7.60
CA ARG A 13 -22.05 -18.55 7.53
C ARG A 13 -23.27 -18.04 8.30
N LYS A 14 -24.48 -18.31 7.79
CA LYS A 14 -25.69 -18.08 8.60
C LYS A 14 -25.63 -18.99 9.83
N PHE A 15 -25.86 -18.42 11.02
CA PHE A 15 -25.60 -19.03 12.33
C PHE A 15 -26.26 -20.40 12.58
N TYR A 16 -27.28 -20.75 11.78
CA TYR A 16 -27.97 -22.04 11.84
C TYR A 16 -27.14 -23.22 11.28
N ASN A 17 -26.08 -22.95 10.50
CA ASN A 17 -25.19 -23.97 9.93
C ASN A 17 -23.99 -24.32 10.84
N LEU A 18 -23.97 -23.87 12.10
CA LEU A 18 -22.88 -24.14 13.04
C LEU A 18 -23.05 -25.50 13.74
N ASN A 19 -21.98 -26.29 13.81
CA ASN A 19 -21.96 -27.55 14.55
C ASN A 19 -21.87 -27.33 16.07
N LYS A 20 -22.02 -28.40 16.87
CA LYS A 20 -22.06 -28.33 18.34
C LYS A 20 -20.80 -27.70 18.96
N ARG A 21 -19.61 -28.01 18.41
CA ARG A 21 -18.33 -27.46 18.88
C ARG A 21 -18.20 -25.96 18.55
N GLU A 22 -18.61 -25.55 17.35
CA GLU A 22 -18.61 -24.15 16.91
C GLU A 22 -19.59 -23.28 17.71
N LYS A 23 -20.78 -23.81 18.02
CA LYS A 23 -21.76 -23.12 18.88
C LYS A 23 -21.21 -22.87 20.29
N LYS A 24 -20.53 -23.87 20.90
CA LYS A 24 -19.89 -23.73 22.22
C LYS A 24 -18.81 -22.63 22.20
N LEU A 25 -18.04 -22.55 21.13
CA LEU A 25 -16.95 -21.59 21.02
C LEU A 25 -17.44 -20.16 20.69
N ALA A 26 -18.45 -20.01 19.82
CA ALA A 26 -19.12 -18.73 19.56
C ALA A 26 -19.75 -18.15 20.83
N ARG A 27 -20.38 -19.01 21.65
CA ARG A 27 -20.91 -18.64 22.97
C ARG A 27 -19.84 -18.05 23.88
N ASN A 28 -18.67 -18.68 23.96
CA ASN A 28 -17.57 -18.21 24.81
C ASN A 28 -17.00 -16.85 24.36
N ILE A 29 -16.91 -16.62 23.05
CA ILE A 29 -16.44 -15.35 22.50
C ILE A 29 -17.43 -14.22 22.82
N LEU A 30 -18.71 -14.44 22.59
CA LEU A 30 -19.76 -13.44 22.86
C LEU A 30 -19.88 -13.13 24.35
N ILE A 31 -19.75 -14.12 25.23
CA ILE A 31 -19.71 -13.90 26.68
C ILE A 31 -18.51 -13.02 27.06
N LYS A 32 -17.32 -13.27 26.52
CA LYS A 32 -16.14 -12.45 26.81
C LYS A 32 -16.32 -11.00 26.32
N LEU A 33 -16.75 -10.81 25.08
CA LEU A 33 -16.99 -9.47 24.53
C LEU A 33 -18.04 -8.70 25.33
N TYR A 34 -19.13 -9.38 25.68
CA TYR A 34 -20.23 -8.75 26.37
C TYR A 34 -19.91 -8.53 27.84
N TRP A 35 -19.65 -9.57 28.63
CA TRP A 35 -19.51 -9.49 30.08
C TRP A 35 -18.11 -9.14 30.57
N LYS A 36 -17.04 -9.58 29.88
CA LYS A 36 -15.66 -9.30 30.33
C LYS A 36 -15.14 -7.95 29.82
N TYR A 37 -15.51 -7.57 28.60
CA TYR A 37 -15.02 -6.35 27.97
C TYR A 37 -16.05 -5.21 27.96
N ASP A 38 -17.23 -5.42 28.54
CA ASP A 38 -18.27 -4.39 28.69
C ASP A 38 -18.75 -3.74 27.40
N LEU A 39 -18.73 -4.49 26.30
CA LEU A 39 -19.33 -4.05 25.05
C LEU A 39 -20.86 -4.21 25.09
N SER A 40 -21.54 -3.21 24.54
CA SER A 40 -22.95 -3.24 24.21
C SER A 40 -23.21 -4.07 22.96
N PHE A 41 -24.46 -4.48 22.75
CA PHE A 41 -24.84 -5.18 21.50
C PHE A 41 -24.57 -4.37 20.25
N ARG A 42 -24.59 -3.03 20.31
CA ARG A 42 -24.25 -2.19 19.15
C ARG A 42 -22.76 -2.24 18.83
N GLU A 43 -21.90 -2.27 19.84
CA GLU A 43 -20.45 -2.39 19.67
C GLU A 43 -20.08 -3.80 19.18
N ILE A 44 -20.74 -4.83 19.70
CA ILE A 44 -20.58 -6.21 19.21
C ILE A 44 -21.09 -6.32 17.77
N ALA A 45 -22.25 -5.76 17.45
CA ALA A 45 -22.81 -5.74 16.09
C ALA A 45 -21.83 -5.09 15.10
N PHE A 46 -21.22 -3.97 15.48
CA PHE A 46 -20.17 -3.31 14.70
C PHE A 46 -18.95 -4.22 14.48
N LEU A 47 -18.44 -4.89 15.53
CA LEU A 47 -17.30 -5.80 15.43
C LEU A 47 -17.53 -6.95 14.45
N PHE A 48 -18.74 -7.50 14.43
CA PHE A 48 -19.10 -8.63 13.55
C PHE A 48 -19.71 -8.20 12.21
N LYS A 49 -19.79 -6.89 11.94
CA LYS A 49 -20.47 -6.32 10.76
C LYS A 49 -21.90 -6.87 10.59
N LYS A 50 -22.63 -6.99 11.69
CA LYS A 50 -24.05 -7.38 11.73
C LYS A 50 -24.88 -6.24 12.28
N ASP A 51 -26.20 -6.34 12.14
CA ASP A 51 -27.16 -5.47 12.79
C ASP A 51 -27.38 -5.88 14.25
N TYR A 52 -27.99 -4.96 15.01
CA TYR A 52 -28.27 -5.15 16.43
C TYR A 52 -29.17 -6.37 16.70
N ASP A 53 -30.18 -6.59 15.85
CA ASP A 53 -31.17 -7.64 16.03
C ASP A 53 -30.56 -9.01 15.78
N THR A 54 -29.65 -9.14 14.80
CA THR A 54 -28.85 -10.35 14.59
C THR A 54 -28.06 -10.73 15.85
N ILE A 55 -27.41 -9.79 16.53
CA ILE A 55 -26.69 -10.07 17.78
C ILE A 55 -27.67 -10.48 18.89
N GLN A 56 -28.83 -9.84 18.99
CA GLN A 56 -29.85 -10.26 19.96
C GLN A 56 -30.35 -11.69 19.72
N GLN A 57 -30.54 -12.08 18.46
CA GLN A 57 -30.92 -13.44 18.08
C GLN A 57 -29.82 -14.44 18.41
N TRP A 58 -28.54 -14.10 18.23
CA TRP A 58 -27.41 -14.95 18.62
C TRP A 58 -27.40 -15.21 20.13
N PHE A 59 -27.63 -14.17 20.95
CA PHE A 59 -27.71 -14.31 22.39
C PHE A 59 -28.87 -15.23 22.82
N LYS A 60 -30.04 -15.11 22.18
CA LYS A 60 -31.19 -15.99 22.42
C LYS A 60 -30.86 -17.44 22.05
N ARG A 61 -30.34 -17.68 20.85
CA ARG A 61 -30.05 -19.03 20.33
C ARG A 61 -28.93 -19.74 21.07
N LEU A 62 -27.93 -18.99 21.53
CA LEU A 62 -26.84 -19.53 22.32
C LEU A 62 -27.15 -19.59 23.81
N ASN A 63 -28.35 -19.18 24.24
CA ASN A 63 -28.78 -19.12 25.65
C ASN A 63 -27.88 -18.24 26.55
N ILE A 64 -27.37 -17.12 26.03
CA ILE A 64 -26.49 -16.20 26.78
C ILE A 64 -27.36 -15.21 27.54
N LYS A 65 -27.17 -15.14 28.87
CA LYS A 65 -27.87 -14.17 29.72
C LYS A 65 -27.51 -12.74 29.30
N LYS A 66 -28.54 -11.95 29.01
CA LYS A 66 -28.42 -10.52 28.70
C LYS A 66 -28.28 -9.74 30.00
N ARG A 67 -27.64 -8.57 29.95
CA ARG A 67 -27.69 -7.64 31.07
C ARG A 67 -29.13 -7.21 31.34
N THR A 68 -29.48 -7.06 32.60
CA THR A 68 -30.74 -6.44 32.98
C THR A 68 -30.73 -4.96 32.60
N HIS A 69 -31.91 -4.34 32.52
CA HIS A 69 -32.01 -2.90 32.25
C HIS A 69 -31.25 -2.08 33.31
N LYS A 70 -31.32 -2.52 34.58
CA LYS A 70 -30.59 -1.91 35.70
C LYS A 70 -29.07 -2.04 35.52
N GLU A 71 -28.55 -3.22 35.19
CA GLU A 71 -27.12 -3.45 34.93
C GLU A 71 -26.61 -2.61 33.75
N ALA A 72 -27.35 -2.54 32.64
CA ALA A 72 -26.97 -1.75 31.49
C ALA A 72 -26.97 -0.24 31.78
N ILE A 73 -27.90 0.23 32.63
CA ILE A 73 -27.93 1.62 33.12
C ILE A 73 -26.75 1.88 34.06
N LEU A 74 -26.44 0.97 34.99
CA LEU A 74 -25.33 1.12 35.93
C LEU A 74 -24.00 1.21 35.20
N LEU A 75 -23.74 0.31 34.25
CA LEU A 75 -22.55 0.32 33.39
C LEU A 75 -22.47 1.59 32.52
N LYS A 76 -23.61 2.09 32.04
CA LYS A 76 -23.69 3.37 31.31
C LYS A 76 -23.43 4.57 32.25
N LYS A 77 -23.92 4.52 33.49
CA LYS A 77 -23.66 5.52 34.53
C LYS A 77 -22.20 5.48 34.96
N GLU A 78 -21.57 4.33 35.13
CA GLU A 78 -20.12 4.20 35.41
C GLU A 78 -19.29 4.78 34.25
N LYS A 79 -19.63 4.46 32.99
CA LYS A 79 -19.02 5.09 31.80
C LYS A 79 -19.27 6.60 31.71
N MET A 80 -20.32 7.12 32.36
CA MET A 80 -20.68 8.56 32.38
C MET A 80 -20.18 9.29 33.64
N ASN A 81 -19.97 8.63 34.79
CA ASN A 81 -19.55 9.20 36.07
C ASN A 81 -18.11 9.72 36.03
N VAL A 82 -17.34 9.43 34.98
CA VAL A 82 -16.10 10.14 34.64
C VAL A 82 -16.37 11.60 34.18
N LYS A 83 -17.63 12.02 34.02
CA LYS A 83 -18.05 13.36 33.60
C LYS A 83 -19.37 13.79 34.27
N ASN A 84 -19.31 14.34 35.48
CA ASN A 84 -20.48 14.86 36.20
C ASN A 84 -20.81 16.32 35.82
N ILE A 85 -22.10 16.63 35.58
CA ILE A 85 -22.70 17.98 35.68
C ILE A 85 -24.15 17.86 36.24
N PRO A 86 -24.62 18.74 37.17
CA PRO A 86 -25.79 18.52 38.05
C PRO A 86 -27.20 18.85 37.49
N GLY A 87 -28.22 18.51 38.29
CA GLY A 87 -29.63 18.30 37.94
C GLY A 87 -30.48 19.52 37.53
N GLU A 88 -30.07 20.76 37.81
CA GLU A 88 -30.86 21.97 37.47
C GLU A 88 -30.98 22.21 35.96
N ILE A 89 -29.98 21.77 35.18
CA ILE A 89 -29.98 21.84 33.71
C ILE A 89 -31.08 20.96 33.11
N LYS A 90 -31.49 19.89 33.82
CA LYS A 90 -32.46 18.91 33.33
C LYS A 90 -33.87 19.51 33.25
N THR A 91 -34.21 20.43 34.16
CA THR A 91 -35.51 21.10 34.21
C THR A 91 -35.65 22.15 33.11
N GLN A 92 -34.59 22.91 32.81
CA GLN A 92 -34.59 23.88 31.71
C GLN A 92 -34.65 23.22 30.31
N ILE A 93 -34.09 22.02 30.16
CA ILE A 93 -34.16 21.24 28.91
C ILE A 93 -35.60 20.77 28.60
N ILE A 94 -36.43 20.53 29.61
CA ILE A 94 -37.81 20.07 29.41
C ILE A 94 -38.68 21.21 28.87
N ILE A 95 -38.54 22.42 29.40
CA ILE A 95 -39.23 23.63 28.94
C ILE A 95 -38.83 23.97 27.50
N TYR A 96 -37.54 23.83 27.18
CA TYR A 96 -37.01 24.08 25.83
C TYR A 96 -37.52 23.08 24.78
N ARG A 97 -37.75 21.81 25.16
CA ARG A 97 -38.19 20.74 24.26
C ARG A 97 -39.63 20.91 23.75
N LYS A 98 -40.52 21.52 24.53
CA LYS A 98 -41.91 21.78 24.11
C LYS A 98 -42.00 22.85 23.02
N LYS A 99 -41.09 23.84 23.00
CA LYS A 99 -41.08 24.96 22.02
C LYS A 99 -40.51 24.61 20.63
N GLN A 100 -39.85 23.47 20.43
CA GLN A 100 -39.07 23.17 19.20
C GLN A 100 -39.77 22.23 18.19
N LYS A 101 -40.93 21.65 18.50
CA LYS A 101 -41.67 20.75 17.59
C LYS A 101 -42.47 21.52 16.53
N LYS A 102 -41.85 22.20 15.55
CA LYS A 102 -42.53 22.44 14.24
C LYS A 102 -41.74 22.95 13.03
N LYS A 103 -40.44 23.24 13.08
CA LYS A 103 -39.69 23.62 11.86
C LYS A 103 -38.29 23.00 11.84
N THR A 104 -37.82 22.53 10.67
CA THR A 104 -36.45 22.06 10.31
C THR A 104 -36.19 20.55 10.12
N ILE A 105 -36.88 19.89 9.20
CA ILE A 105 -36.42 18.59 8.65
C ILE A 105 -35.74 18.75 7.27
N LEU A 106 -36.19 19.67 6.41
CA LEU A 106 -35.70 19.76 5.03
C LEU A 106 -34.25 20.26 4.86
N SER A 107 -33.77 21.21 5.67
CA SER A 107 -32.39 21.75 5.50
C SER A 107 -31.29 20.82 6.04
N ARG A 108 -31.63 19.74 6.77
CA ARG A 108 -30.65 18.83 7.37
C ARG A 108 -29.98 17.90 6.35
N ASN A 109 -30.76 17.41 5.39
CA ASN A 109 -30.32 16.37 4.46
C ASN A 109 -29.47 16.89 3.30
N LEU A 110 -29.68 18.13 2.83
CA LEU A 110 -28.97 18.65 1.65
C LEU A 110 -27.44 18.77 1.86
N ILE A 111 -27.01 19.26 3.02
CA ILE A 111 -25.59 19.47 3.34
C ILE A 111 -24.88 18.13 3.59
N LEU A 112 -25.52 17.20 4.28
CA LEU A 112 -24.96 15.89 4.59
C LEU A 112 -24.91 14.99 3.36
N ASN A 113 -25.86 15.13 2.43
CA ASN A 113 -25.82 14.46 1.13
C ASN A 113 -24.68 15.00 0.24
N LYS A 114 -24.43 16.32 0.23
CA LYS A 114 -23.26 16.90 -0.46
C LYS A 114 -21.93 16.43 0.14
N LEU A 115 -21.83 16.39 1.48
CA LEU A 115 -20.65 15.87 2.19
C LEU A 115 -20.41 14.38 1.93
N SER A 116 -21.48 13.58 1.91
CA SER A 116 -21.39 12.14 1.63
C SER A 116 -20.88 11.87 0.22
N LYS A 117 -21.39 12.61 -0.77
CA LYS A 117 -20.96 12.49 -2.17
C LYS A 117 -19.48 12.88 -2.35
N ASN A 118 -19.03 13.97 -1.74
CA ASN A 118 -17.66 14.47 -1.93
C ASN A 118 -16.58 13.68 -1.15
N ILE A 119 -16.93 13.00 -0.06
CA ILE A 119 -15.97 12.34 0.84
C ILE A 119 -16.08 10.79 0.74
N ALA A 120 -17.00 10.27 -0.09
CA ALA A 120 -17.29 8.84 -0.23
C ALA A 120 -17.56 8.13 1.11
N ILE A 121 -18.20 8.83 2.05
CA ILE A 121 -18.61 8.30 3.36
C ILE A 121 -20.14 8.31 3.41
N ASN A 122 -20.75 7.22 3.87
CA ASN A 122 -22.19 7.10 4.01
C ASN A 122 -22.77 8.23 4.90
N VAL A 123 -23.86 8.85 4.44
CA VAL A 123 -24.59 9.93 5.13
C VAL A 123 -24.89 9.61 6.60
N ASN A 124 -25.25 8.37 6.92
CA ASN A 124 -25.57 7.91 8.28
C ASN A 124 -24.33 7.83 9.19
N THR A 125 -23.14 7.60 8.61
CA THR A 125 -21.86 7.63 9.32
C THR A 125 -21.47 9.06 9.65
N LEU A 126 -21.67 9.98 8.70
CA LEU A 126 -21.53 11.43 8.91
C LEU A 126 -22.50 11.93 9.98
N TYR A 127 -23.77 11.53 9.92
CA TYR A 127 -24.77 11.83 10.95
C TYR A 127 -24.31 11.36 12.34
N SER A 128 -23.86 10.10 12.44
CA SER A 128 -23.37 9.53 13.71
C SER A 128 -22.17 10.32 14.24
N TYR A 129 -21.24 10.72 13.37
CA TYR A 129 -20.04 11.48 13.74
C TYR A 129 -20.37 12.89 14.28
N PHE A 130 -21.33 13.59 13.67
CA PHE A 130 -21.77 14.91 14.14
C PHE A 130 -22.67 14.84 15.38
N PHE A 131 -23.49 13.78 15.50
CA PHE A 131 -24.44 13.58 16.60
C PHE A 131 -23.74 13.12 17.89
N ILE A 132 -22.73 12.26 17.80
CA ILE A 132 -21.97 11.75 18.96
C ILE A 132 -21.11 12.86 19.60
N ARG A 133 -20.76 13.92 18.87
CA ARG A 133 -19.86 14.99 19.35
C ARG A 133 -20.52 16.32 19.78
N LYS A 134 -21.83 16.35 20.11
CA LYS A 134 -22.54 17.56 20.59
C LYS A 134 -22.32 18.82 19.71
N ILE A 135 -22.32 18.69 18.38
CA ILE A 135 -22.34 19.88 17.49
C ILE A 135 -23.80 20.26 17.24
N ASN A 136 -24.41 20.94 18.21
CA ASN A 136 -25.78 21.42 18.13
C ASN A 136 -25.87 22.68 17.25
N ARG A 137 -26.87 22.71 16.36
CA ARG A 137 -27.13 23.77 15.37
C ARG A 137 -27.76 25.03 15.98
N GLN A 138 -27.06 25.72 16.87
CA GLN A 138 -27.15 27.18 16.84
C GLN A 138 -25.97 27.62 16.02
N PHE A 139 -26.26 28.26 14.87
CA PHE A 139 -25.33 29.03 14.04
C PHE A 139 -23.86 28.63 14.23
N ILE A 140 -23.26 27.90 13.27
CA ILE A 140 -21.81 28.06 13.11
C ILE A 140 -21.63 29.47 12.57
N SER A 141 -21.73 30.46 13.46
CA SER A 141 -21.19 31.77 13.26
C SER A 141 -19.71 31.61 12.92
N SER A 142 -19.15 32.67 12.37
CA SER A 142 -17.77 32.80 11.93
C SER A 142 -16.67 32.48 12.97
N GLU A 143 -16.96 31.83 14.11
CA GLU A 143 -16.02 31.52 15.19
C GLU A 143 -15.78 30.02 15.53
N LYS A 144 -16.71 29.06 15.31
CA LYS A 144 -16.65 27.75 16.01
C LYS A 144 -16.26 26.47 15.20
N ILE A 145 -15.32 26.50 14.24
CA ILE A 145 -14.83 25.23 13.63
C ILE A 145 -13.79 24.59 14.57
N PRO A 146 -13.96 23.34 15.05
CA PRO A 146 -12.98 22.69 15.93
C PRO A 146 -11.63 22.43 15.23
N LYS A 147 -10.51 22.67 15.93
CA LYS A 147 -9.13 22.46 15.41
C LYS A 147 -8.93 21.09 14.78
N ASN A 148 -9.36 20.02 15.45
CA ASN A 148 -9.16 18.64 14.97
C ASN A 148 -9.95 18.34 13.68
N LEU A 149 -11.15 18.94 13.55
CA LEU A 149 -11.97 18.79 12.35
C LEU A 149 -11.36 19.58 11.19
N LEU A 150 -10.99 20.84 11.42
CA LEU A 150 -10.33 21.67 10.40
C LEU A 150 -9.01 21.04 9.94
N LYS A 151 -8.21 20.55 10.89
CA LYS A 151 -6.97 19.81 10.60
C LYS A 151 -7.27 18.57 9.77
N SER A 152 -8.26 17.76 10.12
CA SER A 152 -8.59 16.55 9.34
C SER A 152 -9.09 16.87 7.93
N LEU A 153 -10.01 17.84 7.77
CA LEU A 153 -10.50 18.27 6.46
C LEU A 153 -9.36 18.77 5.57
N TYR A 154 -8.43 19.51 6.16
CA TYR A 154 -7.29 20.07 5.44
C TYR A 154 -6.15 19.07 5.22
N THR A 155 -5.75 18.26 6.19
CA THR A 155 -4.56 17.40 6.04
C THR A 155 -4.90 16.00 5.54
N LYS A 156 -5.99 15.40 6.04
CA LYS A 156 -6.40 14.03 5.73
C LYS A 156 -7.26 13.96 4.48
N TYR A 157 -8.28 14.82 4.37
CA TYR A 157 -9.23 14.84 3.25
C TYR A 157 -8.83 15.77 2.10
N LYS A 158 -7.68 16.46 2.24
CA LYS A 158 -7.05 17.30 1.21
C LYS A 158 -7.94 18.39 0.58
N LEU A 159 -9.02 18.81 1.25
CA LEU A 159 -9.89 19.89 0.78
C LEU A 159 -9.17 21.24 0.78
N SER A 160 -9.36 22.04 -0.27
CA SER A 160 -8.92 23.42 -0.35
C SER A 160 -9.64 24.31 0.66
N LEU A 161 -9.09 25.49 0.94
CA LEU A 161 -9.73 26.45 1.85
C LEU A 161 -11.08 26.93 1.31
N LYS A 162 -11.25 26.96 -0.02
CA LYS A 162 -12.51 27.31 -0.68
C LYS A 162 -13.54 26.22 -0.47
N GLU A 163 -13.18 24.96 -0.69
CA GLU A 163 -14.08 23.82 -0.45
C GLU A 163 -14.48 23.73 1.02
N ILE A 164 -13.51 23.84 1.95
CA ILE A 164 -13.80 23.88 3.39
C ILE A 164 -14.71 25.09 3.70
N GLY A 165 -14.44 26.24 3.10
CA GLY A 165 -15.28 27.43 3.22
C GLY A 165 -16.73 27.17 2.81
N SER A 166 -16.93 26.59 1.62
CA SER A 166 -18.24 26.22 1.10
C SER A 166 -18.97 25.21 2.00
N LEU A 167 -18.26 24.31 2.68
CA LEU A 167 -18.87 23.37 3.64
C LEU A 167 -19.47 24.05 4.87
N PHE A 168 -18.92 25.21 5.26
CA PHE A 168 -19.34 25.93 6.46
C PHE A 168 -20.00 27.28 6.16
N GLY A 169 -20.24 27.62 4.89
CA GLY A 169 -20.78 28.92 4.48
C GLY A 169 -19.81 30.09 4.76
N LEU A 170 -18.50 29.85 4.69
CA LEU A 170 -17.46 30.82 5.00
C LEU A 170 -16.56 31.09 3.78
N GLY A 171 -16.06 32.32 3.68
CA GLY A 171 -14.99 32.63 2.73
C GLY A 171 -13.68 31.91 3.08
N ALA A 172 -12.89 31.57 2.07
CA ALA A 172 -11.59 30.90 2.23
C ALA A 172 -10.63 31.69 3.15
N SER A 173 -10.72 33.02 3.17
CA SER A 173 -9.97 33.92 4.06
C SER A 173 -10.29 33.68 5.54
N LYS A 174 -11.56 33.44 5.89
CA LYS A 174 -12.00 33.12 7.27
C LYS A 174 -11.51 31.74 7.71
N ILE A 175 -11.40 30.79 6.79
CA ILE A 175 -10.79 29.47 7.06
C ILE A 175 -9.28 29.62 7.27
N ARG A 176 -8.60 30.44 6.45
CA ARG A 176 -7.18 30.75 6.58
C ARG A 176 -6.84 31.36 7.95
N LYS A 177 -7.56 32.40 8.38
CA LYS A 177 -7.36 33.03 9.70
C LYS A 177 -7.48 32.03 10.85
N ARG A 178 -8.39 31.06 10.74
CA ARG A 178 -8.54 30.00 11.75
C ARG A 178 -7.42 28.97 11.73
N MET A 179 -6.95 28.58 10.55
CA MET A 179 -5.78 27.71 10.46
C MET A 179 -4.56 28.36 11.14
N GLN A 180 -4.37 29.66 10.94
CA GLN A 180 -3.35 30.44 11.64
C GLN A 180 -3.58 30.42 13.15
N LYS A 181 -4.78 30.76 13.63
CA LYS A 181 -5.15 30.71 15.07
C LYS A 181 -4.88 29.34 15.72
N TYR A 182 -5.04 28.25 14.96
CA TYR A 182 -4.83 26.90 15.47
C TYR A 182 -3.43 26.32 15.22
N ASN A 183 -2.51 27.10 14.66
CA ASN A 183 -1.18 26.65 14.23
C ASN A 183 -1.26 25.40 13.34
N ILE A 184 -2.19 25.39 12.39
CA ILE A 184 -2.27 24.34 11.37
C ILE A 184 -1.38 24.80 10.21
N PRO A 185 -0.27 24.10 9.92
CA PRO A 185 0.64 24.50 8.86
C PRO A 185 -0.07 24.45 7.51
N ARG A 186 0.29 25.40 6.64
CA ARG A 186 -0.17 25.40 5.26
C ARG A 186 0.52 24.26 4.52
N ARG A 187 -0.22 23.63 3.61
CA ARG A 187 0.38 22.81 2.55
C ARG A 187 1.34 23.69 1.77
N THR A 188 2.49 23.14 1.46
CA THR A 188 3.38 23.70 0.45
C THR A 188 2.68 23.75 -0.91
N LEU A 189 3.17 24.58 -1.83
CA LEU A 189 2.64 24.65 -3.19
C LEU A 189 2.61 23.24 -3.84
N SER A 190 3.69 22.47 -3.68
CA SER A 190 3.79 21.09 -4.15
C SER A 190 2.69 20.19 -3.56
N GLU A 191 2.42 20.25 -2.26
CA GLU A 191 1.36 19.47 -1.61
C GLU A 191 -0.06 19.90 -2.02
N ALA A 192 -0.23 21.16 -2.43
CA ALA A 192 -1.51 21.67 -2.92
C ALA A 192 -1.77 21.28 -4.38
N LEU A 193 -0.72 21.24 -5.21
CA LEU A 193 -0.78 20.85 -6.62
C LEU A 193 -0.76 19.33 -6.85
N THR A 194 -0.32 18.56 -5.86
CA THR A 194 -0.25 17.10 -5.96
C THR A 194 -1.65 16.47 -6.01
N LYS A 195 -2.09 16.03 -7.20
CA LYS A 195 -3.37 15.32 -7.43
C LYS A 195 -3.45 13.96 -6.72
N TYR A 196 -2.34 13.24 -6.63
CA TYR A 196 -2.30 11.88 -6.09
C TYR A 196 -1.45 11.79 -4.81
N PRO A 197 -1.94 11.17 -3.73
CA PRO A 197 -1.20 11.13 -2.47
C PRO A 197 0.13 10.36 -2.61
N LYS A 198 1.22 10.96 -2.11
CA LYS A 198 2.54 10.33 -1.99
C LYS A 198 2.79 9.97 -0.53
N ARG A 199 3.06 8.70 -0.23
CA ARG A 199 3.36 8.24 1.13
C ARG A 199 4.89 8.22 1.33
N PRO A 200 5.40 8.76 2.46
CA PRO A 200 6.82 8.70 2.76
C PRO A 200 7.28 7.25 3.01
N PHE A 201 8.47 6.93 2.53
CA PHE A 201 9.19 5.72 2.91
C PHE A 201 9.73 5.88 4.33
N LYS A 202 9.49 4.88 5.19
CA LYS A 202 9.94 4.89 6.59
C LYS A 202 10.57 3.55 6.92
N ILE A 203 11.76 3.60 7.50
CA ILE A 203 12.43 2.41 8.02
C ILE A 203 11.97 2.22 9.46
N ARG A 204 11.28 1.11 9.73
CA ARG A 204 10.82 0.75 11.08
C ARG A 204 11.22 -0.67 11.45
N THR A 205 11.40 -1.52 10.45
CA THR A 205 11.64 -2.94 10.59
C THR A 205 12.80 -3.37 9.69
N LYS A 206 13.29 -4.59 9.92
CA LYS A 206 14.26 -5.22 9.03
C LYS A 206 13.70 -5.45 7.63
N GLU A 207 12.40 -5.66 7.50
CA GLU A 207 11.72 -5.80 6.20
C GLU A 207 11.83 -4.51 5.38
N ASP A 208 11.67 -3.35 6.03
CA ASP A 208 11.85 -2.06 5.35
C ASP A 208 13.30 -1.89 4.86
N LEU A 209 14.30 -2.36 5.63
CA LEU A 209 15.70 -2.35 5.19
C LEU A 209 15.97 -3.31 4.04
N LYS A 210 15.39 -4.53 4.05
CA LYS A 210 15.48 -5.47 2.92
C LYS A 210 14.85 -4.87 1.67
N PHE A 211 13.68 -4.28 1.80
CA PHE A 211 12.99 -3.60 0.71
C PHE A 211 13.81 -2.41 0.17
N LYS A 212 14.39 -1.57 1.04
CA LYS A 212 15.31 -0.50 0.64
C LYS A 212 16.53 -1.06 -0.11
N SER A 213 17.11 -2.15 0.38
CA SER A 213 18.27 -2.81 -0.25
C SER A 213 17.91 -3.33 -1.64
N TYR A 214 16.74 -3.96 -1.78
CA TYR A 214 16.20 -4.41 -3.06
C TYR A 214 16.06 -3.24 -4.05
N LEU A 215 15.45 -2.13 -3.63
CA LEU A 215 15.28 -0.97 -4.51
C LEU A 215 16.63 -0.36 -4.94
N ILE A 216 17.62 -0.35 -4.05
CA ILE A 216 18.99 0.10 -4.37
C ILE A 216 19.64 -0.84 -5.38
N GLY A 217 19.45 -2.16 -5.24
CA GLY A 217 19.90 -3.15 -6.22
C GLY A 217 19.28 -2.94 -7.59
N ALA A 218 17.96 -2.78 -7.63
CA ALA A 218 17.22 -2.50 -8.87
C ALA A 218 17.68 -1.17 -9.51
N ARG A 219 17.95 -0.15 -8.70
CA ARG A 219 18.48 1.16 -9.15
C ARG A 219 19.86 1.06 -9.79
N CYS A 220 20.66 0.07 -9.41
CA CYS A 220 21.96 -0.18 -10.02
C CYS A 220 21.85 -0.77 -11.43
N GLY A 221 20.65 -1.20 -11.84
CA GLY A 221 20.34 -1.57 -13.21
C GLY A 221 19.33 -0.66 -13.89
N ASP A 222 18.38 -1.25 -14.62
CA ASP A 222 17.40 -0.55 -15.47
C ASP A 222 16.38 0.36 -14.75
N LEU A 223 16.26 0.29 -13.42
CA LEU A 223 15.38 1.21 -12.70
C LEU A 223 16.03 2.61 -12.64
N TYR A 224 15.54 3.54 -13.45
CA TYR A 224 16.00 4.93 -13.38
C TYR A 224 15.32 5.66 -12.22
N ALA A 225 16.06 6.59 -11.61
CA ALA A 225 15.50 7.51 -10.62
C ALA A 225 16.08 8.92 -10.75
N SER A 226 15.22 9.92 -10.66
CA SER A 226 15.58 11.35 -10.64
C SER A 226 14.80 12.12 -9.57
N SER A 227 15.25 13.34 -9.30
CA SER A 227 14.50 14.31 -8.50
C SER A 227 13.85 15.33 -9.42
N GLU A 228 12.63 15.73 -9.09
CA GLU A 228 12.05 16.94 -9.64
C GLU A 228 11.35 17.66 -8.49
N GLU A 229 11.81 18.86 -8.14
CA GLU A 229 11.35 19.59 -6.95
C GLU A 229 11.33 18.69 -5.68
N LYS A 230 10.15 18.51 -5.06
CA LYS A 230 9.87 17.68 -3.87
C LYS A 230 9.30 16.30 -4.22
N ARG A 231 9.67 15.73 -5.35
CA ARG A 231 9.32 14.36 -5.75
C ARG A 231 10.53 13.59 -6.25
N ILE A 232 10.51 12.29 -5.97
CA ILE A 232 11.37 11.32 -6.63
C ILE A 232 10.55 10.71 -7.76
N ILE A 233 11.13 10.65 -8.95
CA ILE A 233 10.56 9.97 -10.10
C ILE A 233 11.36 8.71 -10.31
N CYS A 234 10.71 7.55 -10.27
CA CYS A 234 11.32 6.30 -10.65
C CYS A 234 10.64 5.79 -11.91
N ASN A 235 11.39 5.46 -12.95
CA ASN A 235 10.82 4.94 -14.17
C ASN A 235 11.66 3.84 -14.80
N VAL A 236 10.99 3.05 -15.62
CA VAL A 236 11.58 2.04 -16.48
C VAL A 236 10.91 2.13 -17.85
N SER A 237 11.70 1.94 -18.90
CA SER A 237 11.20 1.73 -20.25
C SER A 237 11.38 0.27 -20.63
N SER A 238 10.33 -0.38 -21.13
CA SER A 238 10.37 -1.82 -21.40
C SER A 238 9.42 -2.22 -22.53
N THR A 239 9.85 -3.23 -23.29
CA THR A 239 9.03 -3.99 -24.25
C THR A 239 8.41 -5.25 -23.63
N HIS A 240 8.75 -5.55 -22.38
CA HIS A 240 8.27 -6.69 -21.62
C HIS A 240 7.20 -6.25 -20.61
N PRO A 241 5.99 -6.86 -20.62
CA PRO A 241 4.89 -6.47 -19.75
C PRO A 241 5.13 -6.79 -18.28
N ALA A 242 6.07 -7.69 -17.96
CA ALA A 242 6.38 -8.10 -16.59
C ALA A 242 6.89 -6.96 -15.69
N TRP A 243 7.37 -5.85 -16.27
CA TRP A 243 7.77 -4.66 -15.53
C TRP A 243 6.60 -3.91 -14.90
N GLU A 244 5.41 -3.94 -15.49
CA GLU A 244 4.27 -3.19 -14.95
C GLU A 244 3.78 -3.77 -13.60
N PRO A 245 3.56 -5.09 -13.45
CA PRO A 245 3.31 -5.70 -12.15
C PRO A 245 4.44 -5.45 -11.14
N LEU A 246 5.70 -5.51 -11.56
CA LEU A 246 6.84 -5.24 -10.68
C LEU A 246 6.79 -3.81 -10.14
N MET A 247 6.62 -2.81 -11.01
CA MET A 247 6.51 -1.42 -10.61
C MET A 247 5.32 -1.16 -9.67
N LYS A 248 4.18 -1.82 -9.91
CA LYS A 248 3.01 -1.80 -9.01
C LYS A 248 3.36 -2.37 -7.64
N GLU A 249 3.95 -3.56 -7.59
CA GLU A 249 4.36 -4.18 -6.33
C GLU A 249 5.32 -3.29 -5.52
N LEU A 250 6.28 -2.66 -6.19
CA LEU A 250 7.28 -1.81 -5.53
C LEU A 250 6.68 -0.48 -5.04
N PHE A 251 5.81 0.16 -5.83
CA PHE A 251 5.53 1.59 -5.64
C PHE A 251 4.07 1.99 -5.47
N GLU A 252 3.09 1.11 -5.73
CA GLU A 252 1.66 1.47 -5.69
C GLU A 252 1.21 1.91 -4.29
N ASN A 253 1.84 1.37 -3.24
CA ASN A 253 1.59 1.77 -1.85
C ASN A 253 2.20 3.12 -1.47
N TYR A 254 3.09 3.67 -2.29
CA TYR A 254 3.88 4.87 -2.00
C TYR A 254 3.57 6.05 -2.91
N GLY A 255 3.13 5.80 -4.14
CA GLY A 255 2.91 6.86 -5.11
C GLY A 255 2.01 6.42 -6.26
N TYR A 256 1.64 7.41 -7.06
CA TYR A 256 0.89 7.15 -8.28
C TYR A 256 1.81 6.57 -9.35
N ILE A 257 1.32 5.55 -10.06
CA ILE A 257 2.01 4.94 -11.18
C ILE A 257 1.28 5.35 -12.46
N LYS A 258 2.05 5.87 -13.40
CA LYS A 258 1.62 6.23 -14.74
C LYS A 258 2.37 5.36 -15.74
N SER A 259 1.62 4.66 -16.59
CA SER A 259 2.17 3.92 -17.73
C SER A 259 1.70 4.58 -19.02
N TYR A 260 2.58 4.72 -19.99
CA TYR A 260 2.21 5.21 -21.31
C TYR A 260 3.14 4.62 -22.39
N PRO A 261 2.60 4.33 -23.57
CA PRO A 261 3.40 3.85 -24.69
C PRO A 261 4.14 5.02 -25.35
N PHE A 262 5.26 4.70 -25.99
CA PHE A 262 6.05 5.63 -26.79
C PHE A 262 6.83 4.87 -27.87
N GLU A 263 7.25 5.58 -28.90
CA GLU A 263 8.21 5.11 -29.90
C GLU A 263 9.61 5.55 -29.46
N ASN A 264 10.53 4.59 -29.34
CA ASN A 264 11.90 4.88 -28.97
C ASN A 264 12.73 5.33 -30.19
N ARG A 265 13.98 5.73 -29.96
CA ARG A 265 14.89 6.22 -31.02
C ARG A 265 15.32 5.16 -32.04
N ALA A 266 14.94 3.90 -31.83
CA ALA A 266 15.26 2.77 -32.71
C ALA A 266 13.99 2.24 -33.40
N ASP A 267 12.96 3.08 -33.53
CA ASP A 267 11.65 2.76 -34.12
C ASP A 267 10.96 1.55 -33.48
N GLN A 268 11.29 1.26 -32.22
CA GLN A 268 10.64 0.23 -31.43
C GLN A 268 9.63 0.86 -30.48
N TYR A 269 8.44 0.28 -30.44
CA TYR A 269 7.38 0.70 -29.54
C TYR A 269 7.56 0.05 -28.17
N ALA A 270 7.60 0.87 -27.14
CA ALA A 270 7.82 0.44 -25.76
C ALA A 270 6.86 1.15 -24.80
N TRP A 271 6.90 0.72 -23.55
CA TRP A 271 6.13 1.35 -22.47
C TRP A 271 7.07 2.02 -21.50
N ASN A 272 6.78 3.27 -21.15
CA ASN A 272 7.38 3.92 -20.00
C ASN A 272 6.45 3.78 -18.80
N ILE A 273 6.95 3.20 -17.71
CA ILE A 273 6.22 2.98 -16.47
C ILE A 273 6.89 3.84 -15.40
N THR A 274 6.17 4.82 -14.88
CA THR A 274 6.70 5.87 -14.00
C THR A 274 5.96 5.90 -12.67
N ALA A 275 6.68 5.82 -11.56
CA ALA A 275 6.20 6.04 -10.21
C ALA A 275 6.60 7.44 -9.71
N TYR A 276 5.63 8.19 -9.19
CA TYR A 276 5.85 9.50 -8.58
C TYR A 276 5.83 9.37 -7.06
N LEU A 277 7.00 9.48 -6.44
CA LEU A 277 7.25 9.13 -5.05
C LEU A 277 7.54 10.36 -4.18
N HIS A 278 7.38 10.16 -2.87
CA HIS A 278 7.75 11.15 -1.85
C HIS A 278 9.28 11.33 -1.79
N GLU A 279 9.75 12.52 -1.39
CA GLU A 279 11.18 12.87 -1.30
C GLU A 279 12.02 11.93 -0.41
N THR A 280 11.39 11.21 0.52
CA THR A 280 12.04 10.18 1.36
C THR A 280 12.64 9.00 0.57
N PHE A 281 12.33 8.88 -0.73
CA PHE A 281 12.98 7.94 -1.66
C PHE A 281 14.31 8.48 -2.23
N ASP A 282 14.82 9.61 -1.71
CA ASP A 282 16.07 10.28 -2.12
C ASP A 282 17.27 9.32 -2.25
N PHE A 283 17.30 8.26 -1.44
CA PHE A 283 18.32 7.22 -1.50
C PHE A 283 18.45 6.51 -2.86
N LEU A 284 17.48 6.67 -3.77
CA LEU A 284 17.53 6.15 -5.15
C LEU A 284 18.22 7.09 -6.13
N LYS A 285 18.51 8.35 -5.77
CA LYS A 285 19.14 9.31 -6.69
C LYS A 285 20.57 8.93 -7.04
N ALA A 286 21.34 8.49 -6.05
CA ALA A 286 22.75 8.19 -6.24
C ALA A 286 22.93 6.85 -6.96
N GLN A 287 23.60 6.87 -8.11
CA GLN A 287 24.11 5.64 -8.70
C GLN A 287 25.35 5.20 -7.94
N LEU A 288 25.33 3.98 -7.43
CA LEU A 288 26.39 3.49 -6.56
C LEU A 288 27.56 2.92 -7.37
N LYS A 289 28.79 3.32 -7.00
CA LYS A 289 30.01 2.68 -7.51
C LYS A 289 30.33 1.36 -6.79
N PHE A 290 29.92 1.24 -5.52
CA PHE A 290 30.20 0.10 -4.64
C PHE A 290 28.95 -0.26 -3.81
N ILE A 291 28.91 -1.48 -3.27
CA ILE A 291 27.85 -1.88 -2.34
C ILE A 291 28.01 -1.10 -1.02
N PRO A 292 26.94 -0.47 -0.48
CA PRO A 292 27.00 0.21 0.80
C PRO A 292 27.38 -0.73 1.93
N GLU A 293 28.20 -0.26 2.87
CA GLU A 293 28.74 -1.07 3.96
C GLU A 293 27.64 -1.75 4.80
N TRP A 294 26.54 -1.04 5.06
CA TRP A 294 25.40 -1.58 5.81
C TRP A 294 24.64 -2.71 5.07
N ILE A 295 24.75 -2.79 3.74
CA ILE A 295 24.24 -3.93 2.95
C ILE A 295 25.25 -5.06 3.00
N ASN A 296 26.54 -4.76 2.85
CA ASN A 296 27.62 -5.75 2.83
C ASN A 296 27.71 -6.54 4.14
N LYS A 297 27.56 -5.88 5.29
CA LYS A 297 27.67 -6.51 6.62
C LYS A 297 26.51 -7.44 6.98
N ASP A 298 25.43 -7.48 6.20
CA ASP A 298 24.26 -8.29 6.50
C ASP A 298 23.84 -9.14 5.30
N LYS A 299 23.95 -10.46 5.47
CA LYS A 299 23.63 -11.43 4.42
C LYS A 299 22.21 -11.28 3.87
N LEU A 300 21.20 -10.98 4.69
CA LEU A 300 19.81 -10.85 4.23
C LEU A 300 19.60 -9.57 3.41
N LEU A 301 20.28 -8.48 3.79
CA LEU A 301 20.26 -7.24 3.04
C LEU A 301 21.01 -7.38 1.71
N PHE A 302 22.18 -8.04 1.71
CA PHE A 302 22.93 -8.36 0.50
C PHE A 302 22.12 -9.22 -0.48
N ILE A 303 21.45 -10.28 -0.01
CA ILE A 303 20.60 -11.13 -0.86
C ILE A 303 19.42 -10.34 -1.43
N SER A 304 18.84 -9.43 -0.66
CA SER A 304 17.75 -8.55 -1.13
C SER A 304 18.24 -7.55 -2.17
N PHE A 305 19.41 -6.94 -1.96
CA PHE A 305 20.10 -6.10 -2.95
C PHE A 305 20.40 -6.86 -4.24
N LEU A 306 20.98 -8.06 -4.13
CA LEU A 306 21.32 -8.88 -5.29
C LEU A 306 20.07 -9.27 -6.08
N ALA A 307 18.96 -9.60 -5.41
CA ALA A 307 17.69 -9.90 -6.08
C ALA A 307 17.15 -8.71 -6.88
N GLY A 308 17.22 -7.49 -6.31
CA GLY A 308 16.83 -6.28 -7.04
C GLY A 308 17.65 -6.08 -8.31
N LEU A 309 18.97 -6.25 -8.22
CA LEU A 309 19.85 -6.14 -9.39
C LEU A 309 19.62 -7.27 -10.41
N VAL A 310 19.31 -8.49 -9.95
CA VAL A 310 19.02 -9.62 -10.83
C VAL A 310 17.70 -9.45 -11.56
N ASP A 311 16.68 -8.89 -10.90
CA ASP A 311 15.39 -8.61 -11.52
C ASP A 311 15.48 -7.57 -12.64
N THR A 312 16.42 -6.62 -12.54
CA THR A 312 16.62 -5.56 -13.54
C THR A 312 17.63 -5.94 -14.62
N ASP A 313 18.86 -6.34 -14.24
CA ASP A 313 19.99 -6.57 -15.17
C ASP A 313 20.58 -7.99 -15.11
N GLY A 314 19.99 -8.84 -14.28
CA GLY A 314 20.38 -10.24 -14.20
C GLY A 314 19.77 -11.08 -15.31
N PHE A 315 20.35 -12.24 -15.55
CA PHE A 315 19.76 -13.27 -16.38
C PHE A 315 19.86 -14.63 -15.71
N ILE A 316 18.80 -15.42 -15.90
CA ILE A 316 18.76 -16.84 -15.59
C ILE A 316 18.61 -17.54 -16.93
N THR A 317 19.57 -18.39 -17.30
CA THR A 317 19.61 -19.08 -18.59
C THR A 317 19.99 -20.55 -18.44
N LEU A 318 19.83 -21.33 -19.51
CA LEU A 318 20.34 -22.69 -19.61
C LEU A 318 21.52 -22.73 -20.60
N ASN A 319 22.55 -23.51 -20.26
CA ASN A 319 23.59 -23.97 -21.17
C ASN A 319 23.40 -25.48 -21.37
N GLY A 320 22.75 -25.87 -22.46
CA GLY A 320 22.18 -27.20 -22.60
C GLY A 320 21.19 -27.48 -21.46
N LYS A 321 21.55 -28.38 -20.54
CA LYS A 321 20.74 -28.73 -19.36
C LYS A 321 21.18 -28.01 -18.07
N ARG A 322 22.27 -27.24 -18.11
CA ARG A 322 22.88 -26.66 -16.91
C ARG A 322 22.43 -25.21 -16.71
N PRO A 323 21.88 -24.84 -15.54
CA PRO A 323 21.47 -23.48 -15.28
C PRO A 323 22.67 -22.54 -15.10
N ARG A 324 22.49 -21.28 -15.50
CA ARG A 324 23.42 -20.18 -15.28
C ARG A 324 22.68 -18.97 -14.73
N LEU A 325 23.32 -18.28 -13.79
CA LEU A 325 22.89 -16.98 -13.29
C LEU A 325 24.00 -15.97 -13.59
N GLY A 326 23.68 -14.83 -14.17
CA GLY A 326 24.66 -13.78 -14.38
C GLY A 326 24.06 -12.39 -14.33
N ILE A 327 24.93 -11.39 -14.26
CA ILE A 327 24.61 -9.96 -14.26
C ILE A 327 25.58 -9.29 -15.21
N SER A 328 25.08 -8.47 -16.12
CA SER A 328 25.89 -7.79 -17.14
C SER A 328 25.65 -6.29 -17.08
N ILE A 329 26.60 -5.53 -16.54
CA ILE A 329 26.50 -4.06 -16.39
C ILE A 329 27.84 -3.38 -16.71
N THR A 330 27.83 -2.06 -16.92
CA THR A 330 29.05 -1.27 -17.18
C THR A 330 29.90 -1.06 -15.93
N ASN A 331 29.29 -1.11 -14.75
CA ASN A 331 29.97 -0.81 -13.48
C ASN A 331 30.76 -2.02 -12.95
N LYS A 332 32.02 -2.15 -13.40
CA LYS A 332 32.96 -3.20 -12.97
C LYS A 332 33.17 -3.22 -11.45
N SER A 333 33.29 -2.06 -10.81
CA SER A 333 33.57 -1.95 -9.38
C SER A 333 32.45 -2.53 -8.53
N LEU A 334 31.20 -2.31 -8.95
CA LEU A 334 30.04 -2.92 -8.31
C LEU A 334 30.05 -4.45 -8.47
N LEU A 335 30.29 -4.96 -9.69
CA LEU A 335 30.38 -6.40 -9.92
C LEU A 335 31.53 -7.06 -9.15
N ASN A 336 32.67 -6.37 -9.01
CA ASN A 336 33.78 -6.86 -8.21
C ASN A 336 33.42 -6.89 -6.71
N SER A 337 32.66 -5.92 -6.21
CA SER A 337 32.13 -5.93 -4.84
C SER A 337 31.22 -7.14 -4.62
N ILE A 338 30.29 -7.40 -5.56
CA ILE A 338 29.41 -8.59 -5.52
C ILE A 338 30.24 -9.88 -5.55
N LYS A 339 31.26 -9.96 -6.42
CA LYS A 339 32.17 -11.11 -6.54
C LYS A 339 32.84 -11.43 -5.21
N ILE A 340 33.38 -10.41 -4.52
CA ILE A 340 34.06 -10.59 -3.22
C ILE A 340 33.08 -11.13 -2.18
N ILE A 341 31.89 -10.54 -2.07
CA ILE A 341 30.89 -10.97 -1.09
C ILE A 341 30.44 -12.41 -1.39
N LEU A 342 30.15 -12.73 -2.65
CA LEU A 342 29.79 -14.08 -3.06
C LEU A 342 30.88 -15.10 -2.70
N LYS A 343 32.17 -14.77 -2.86
CA LYS A 343 33.28 -15.63 -2.41
C LYS A 343 33.31 -15.83 -0.89
N ILE A 344 33.04 -14.77 -0.11
CA ILE A 344 32.98 -14.86 1.35
C ILE A 344 31.87 -15.80 1.81
N ILE A 345 30.74 -15.84 1.08
CA ILE A 345 29.64 -16.79 1.34
C ILE A 345 29.73 -18.07 0.52
N ASP A 346 30.96 -18.45 0.12
CA ASP A 346 31.33 -19.74 -0.50
C ASP A 346 30.72 -20.01 -1.90
N TYR A 347 30.61 -18.96 -2.72
CA TYR A 347 30.26 -19.05 -4.14
C TYR A 347 31.46 -18.72 -5.02
N HIS A 348 31.49 -19.25 -6.24
CA HIS A 348 32.63 -19.13 -7.14
C HIS A 348 32.26 -18.43 -8.46
N PRO A 349 31.88 -17.15 -8.42
CA PRO A 349 31.53 -16.40 -9.62
C PRO A 349 32.78 -16.03 -10.44
N THR A 350 32.63 -16.04 -11.76
CA THR A 350 33.61 -15.50 -12.70
C THR A 350 33.22 -14.08 -13.10
N LEU A 351 34.22 -13.22 -13.30
CA LEU A 351 34.01 -11.85 -13.78
C LEU A 351 34.81 -11.70 -15.08
N THR A 352 34.12 -11.51 -16.20
CA THR A 352 34.74 -11.41 -17.52
C THR A 352 34.35 -10.12 -18.21
N PHE A 353 35.20 -9.65 -19.12
CA PHE A 353 34.86 -8.57 -20.02
C PHE A 353 33.92 -9.11 -21.11
N LYS A 354 32.88 -8.33 -21.44
CA LYS A 354 31.99 -8.63 -22.56
C LYS A 354 32.15 -7.52 -23.59
N LYS A 355 32.81 -7.83 -24.71
CA LYS A 355 32.86 -6.92 -25.87
C LYS A 355 31.43 -6.80 -26.40
N ASN A 356 30.94 -5.58 -26.55
CA ASN A 356 29.71 -5.34 -27.28
C ASN A 356 30.08 -4.95 -28.71
N ASP A 357 29.21 -5.31 -29.65
CA ASP A 357 29.20 -4.72 -30.98
C ASP A 357 28.98 -3.21 -30.87
N GLU A 358 29.53 -2.45 -31.81
CA GLU A 358 29.44 -0.98 -31.84
C GLU A 358 27.98 -0.53 -31.68
N SER A 359 27.66 0.10 -30.55
CA SER A 359 26.37 0.76 -30.42
C SER A 359 26.43 2.10 -31.15
N HIS A 360 25.31 2.62 -31.66
CA HIS A 360 25.22 3.99 -32.21
C HIS A 360 25.65 5.10 -31.21
N PHE A 361 25.92 4.74 -29.94
CA PHE A 361 26.40 5.62 -28.89
C PHE A 361 27.87 5.32 -28.46
N GLY A 362 28.63 4.58 -29.28
CA GLY A 362 30.04 4.22 -29.04
C GLY A 362 30.26 2.90 -28.30
N GLU A 363 31.53 2.54 -28.06
CA GLU A 363 31.93 1.36 -27.29
C GLU A 363 31.58 1.51 -25.80
N LYS A 364 30.51 0.84 -25.34
CA LYS A 364 30.27 0.66 -23.91
C LYS A 364 30.89 -0.64 -23.42
N ARG A 365 31.92 -0.51 -22.58
CA ARG A 365 32.58 -1.64 -21.91
C ARG A 365 31.63 -2.29 -20.89
N MET A 366 31.08 -3.45 -21.25
CA MET A 366 30.24 -4.25 -20.37
C MET A 366 31.07 -5.31 -19.64
N TRP A 367 30.69 -5.60 -18.40
CA TRP A 367 31.31 -6.64 -17.59
C TRP A 367 30.26 -7.66 -17.19
N LEU A 368 30.62 -8.94 -17.25
CA LEU A 368 29.75 -10.06 -16.92
C LEU A 368 30.23 -10.73 -15.64
N LEU A 369 29.41 -10.67 -14.59
CA LEU A 369 29.55 -11.54 -13.43
C LEU A 369 28.67 -12.78 -13.65
N ASN A 370 29.25 -13.98 -13.60
CA ASN A 370 28.56 -15.21 -13.96
C ASN A 370 28.79 -16.32 -12.92
N LEU A 371 27.73 -17.05 -12.63
CA LEU A 371 27.69 -18.24 -11.78
C LEU A 371 27.17 -19.40 -12.61
N SER A 372 27.96 -20.48 -12.74
CA SER A 372 27.65 -21.60 -13.66
C SER A 372 27.74 -22.98 -13.02
N ARG A 373 28.20 -23.08 -11.77
CA ARG A 373 28.18 -24.34 -11.02
C ARG A 373 26.74 -24.63 -10.61
N VAL A 374 26.23 -25.81 -10.98
CA VAL A 374 24.80 -26.12 -10.85
C VAL A 374 24.30 -25.98 -9.40
N HIS A 375 25.00 -26.57 -8.44
CA HIS A 375 24.62 -26.49 -7.02
C HIS A 375 24.66 -25.05 -6.46
N GLU A 376 25.64 -24.25 -6.88
CA GLU A 376 25.74 -22.83 -6.52
C GLU A 376 24.58 -22.02 -7.12
N VAL A 377 24.26 -22.21 -8.39
CA VAL A 377 23.14 -21.54 -9.04
C VAL A 377 21.81 -21.91 -8.36
N LEU A 378 21.58 -23.18 -8.10
CA LEU A 378 20.35 -23.65 -7.43
C LEU A 378 20.22 -23.11 -6.01
N SER A 379 21.29 -23.17 -5.22
CA SER A 379 21.27 -22.67 -3.83
C SER A 379 21.07 -21.16 -3.76
N LEU A 380 21.71 -20.39 -4.64
CA LEU A 380 21.57 -18.93 -4.67
C LEU A 380 20.19 -18.50 -5.17
N ILE A 381 19.71 -19.06 -6.28
CA ILE A 381 18.39 -18.72 -6.83
C ILE A 381 17.28 -19.07 -5.83
N LYS A 382 17.42 -20.16 -5.07
CA LYS A 382 16.45 -20.54 -4.03
C LYS A 382 16.23 -19.41 -3.01
N ILE A 383 17.30 -18.75 -2.57
CA ILE A 383 17.24 -17.71 -1.54
C ILE A 383 16.98 -16.30 -2.08
N LEU A 384 17.17 -16.04 -3.38
CA LEU A 384 16.89 -14.72 -3.97
C LEU A 384 15.37 -14.43 -3.99
N PRO A 385 14.89 -13.35 -3.33
CA PRO A 385 13.49 -12.93 -3.39
C PRO A 385 13.18 -12.18 -4.71
N LEU A 386 13.28 -12.88 -5.83
CA LEU A 386 12.98 -12.33 -7.17
C LEU A 386 11.49 -11.99 -7.29
N LYS A 387 11.20 -10.81 -7.80
CA LYS A 387 9.87 -10.24 -8.00
C LYS A 387 9.51 -10.05 -9.46
N HIS A 388 10.50 -9.97 -10.36
CA HIS A 388 10.22 -9.86 -11.80
C HIS A 388 9.64 -11.20 -12.29
N LYS A 389 8.37 -11.18 -12.73
CA LYS A 389 7.60 -12.40 -13.04
C LYS A 389 8.34 -13.37 -13.97
N GLU A 390 8.98 -12.88 -15.02
CA GLU A 390 9.74 -13.74 -15.93
C GLU A 390 10.94 -14.44 -15.26
N LYS A 391 11.66 -13.72 -14.37
CA LYS A 391 12.80 -14.29 -13.65
C LYS A 391 12.31 -15.25 -12.57
N ALA A 392 11.22 -14.92 -11.89
CA ALA A 392 10.56 -15.78 -10.92
C ALA A 392 10.09 -17.11 -11.55
N ASN A 393 9.45 -17.06 -12.72
CA ASN A 393 9.03 -18.26 -13.47
C ASN A 393 10.24 -19.11 -13.89
N LYS A 394 11.31 -18.48 -14.39
CA LYS A 394 12.57 -19.17 -14.72
C LYS A 394 13.20 -19.84 -13.50
N LYS A 395 13.22 -19.14 -12.36
CA LYS A 395 13.65 -19.66 -11.06
C LYS A 395 12.85 -20.90 -10.68
N GLU A 396 11.52 -20.83 -10.76
CA GLU A 396 10.63 -21.93 -10.39
C GLU A 396 10.88 -23.17 -11.25
N LEU A 397 11.00 -23.01 -12.57
CA LEU A 397 11.28 -24.13 -13.47
C LEU A 397 12.59 -24.84 -13.14
N ILE A 398 13.67 -24.08 -12.93
CA ILE A 398 14.99 -24.65 -12.65
C ILE A 398 15.05 -25.34 -11.28
N LEU A 399 14.27 -24.86 -10.30
CA LEU A 399 14.20 -25.49 -8.98
C LEU A 399 13.34 -26.77 -8.97
N LYS A 400 12.37 -26.88 -9.89
CA LYS A 400 11.39 -27.97 -9.92
C LYS A 400 11.75 -29.09 -10.89
N TYR A 401 12.37 -28.76 -12.02
CA TYR A 401 12.63 -29.70 -13.11
C TYR A 401 14.13 -29.79 -13.43
N ASN A 402 14.53 -30.90 -14.05
CA ASN A 402 15.89 -31.10 -14.55
C ASN A 402 15.89 -31.80 -15.92
N GLY A 403 17.08 -32.02 -16.49
CA GLY A 403 17.22 -32.90 -17.66
C GLY A 403 16.49 -32.42 -18.91
N LYS A 404 15.89 -33.36 -19.65
CA LYS A 404 15.17 -33.08 -20.90
C LYS A 404 13.85 -32.33 -20.66
N GLU A 405 13.16 -32.62 -19.56
CA GLU A 405 11.89 -31.98 -19.22
C GLU A 405 12.09 -30.48 -18.93
N LEU A 406 13.12 -30.12 -18.16
CA LEU A 406 13.49 -28.72 -17.93
C LEU A 406 13.72 -27.98 -19.24
N VAL A 407 14.48 -28.57 -20.18
CA VAL A 407 14.78 -27.94 -21.48
C VAL A 407 13.50 -27.73 -22.29
N ARG A 408 12.60 -28.70 -22.33
CA ARG A 408 11.30 -28.59 -23.01
C ARG A 408 10.45 -27.47 -22.41
N LEU A 409 10.25 -27.46 -21.09
CA LEU A 409 9.44 -26.44 -20.40
C LEU A 409 10.07 -25.05 -20.50
N TRP A 410 11.40 -24.98 -20.50
CA TRP A 410 12.15 -23.73 -20.70
C TRP A 410 11.87 -23.11 -22.07
N LYS A 411 11.85 -23.93 -23.13
CA LYS A 411 11.54 -23.49 -24.49
C LYS A 411 10.11 -22.91 -24.56
N ILE A 412 9.14 -23.61 -23.99
CA ILE A 412 7.73 -23.15 -23.92
C ILE A 412 7.63 -21.82 -23.17
N LEU A 413 8.29 -21.69 -22.02
CA LEU A 413 8.30 -20.43 -21.26
C LEU A 413 8.92 -19.29 -22.07
N ALA A 414 10.03 -19.54 -22.75
CA ALA A 414 10.71 -18.54 -23.58
C ALA A 414 9.84 -18.07 -24.76
N GLU A 415 9.15 -19.00 -25.43
CA GLU A 415 8.21 -18.71 -26.51
C GLU A 415 7.03 -17.87 -26.01
N ASN A 416 6.45 -18.21 -24.86
CA ASN A 416 5.37 -17.44 -24.24
C ASN A 416 5.81 -16.02 -23.88
N ILE A 417 7.00 -15.85 -23.27
CA ILE A 417 7.55 -14.52 -22.96
C ILE A 417 7.75 -13.70 -24.24
N ALA A 418 8.29 -14.31 -25.30
CA ALA A 418 8.49 -13.63 -26.58
C ALA A 418 7.16 -13.21 -27.21
N LYS A 419 6.13 -14.06 -27.13
CA LYS A 419 4.77 -13.76 -27.60
C LYS A 419 4.16 -12.59 -26.81
N GLU A 420 4.18 -12.65 -25.48
CA GLU A 420 3.67 -11.57 -24.61
C GLU A 420 4.36 -10.24 -24.88
N SER A 421 5.69 -10.24 -25.08
CA SER A 421 6.43 -9.03 -25.43
C SER A 421 6.00 -8.46 -26.78
N LYS A 422 5.85 -9.29 -27.82
CA LYS A 422 5.38 -8.83 -29.14
C LYS A 422 3.99 -8.22 -29.10
N GLU A 423 3.05 -8.86 -28.38
CA GLU A 423 1.69 -8.34 -28.18
C GLU A 423 1.72 -7.00 -27.44
N TYR A 424 2.57 -6.87 -26.41
CA TYR A 424 2.71 -5.64 -25.63
C TYR A 424 3.29 -4.48 -26.46
N GLN A 425 4.24 -4.76 -27.35
CA GLN A 425 4.78 -3.79 -28.32
C GLN A 425 3.74 -3.40 -29.38
N TYR A 426 2.97 -4.36 -29.90
CA TYR A 426 1.89 -4.08 -30.85
C TYR A 426 0.81 -3.18 -30.25
N LEU A 427 0.45 -3.41 -28.99
CA LEU A 427 -0.47 -2.54 -28.27
C LEU A 427 0.10 -1.12 -28.11
N ALA A 428 1.39 -0.99 -27.78
CA ALA A 428 2.06 0.31 -27.71
C ALA A 428 1.99 1.05 -29.06
N LYS A 429 2.35 0.35 -30.16
CA LYS A 429 2.27 0.90 -31.52
C LYS A 429 0.88 1.44 -31.83
N THR A 430 -0.14 0.61 -31.62
CA THR A 430 -1.55 0.97 -31.88
C THR A 430 -1.99 2.21 -31.11
N LEU A 431 -1.56 2.36 -29.85
CA LEU A 431 -1.94 3.49 -29.00
C LEU A 431 -1.15 4.77 -29.31
N VAL A 432 0.09 4.65 -29.79
CA VAL A 432 0.88 5.80 -30.24
C VAL A 432 0.34 6.34 -31.57
N THR A 433 0.04 5.46 -32.53
CA THR A 433 -0.46 5.87 -33.85
C THR A 433 -1.86 6.46 -33.82
N LYS A 434 -2.75 5.99 -32.93
CA LYS A 434 -4.11 6.54 -32.74
C LYS A 434 -4.17 7.89 -32.02
N ARG A 435 -3.05 8.38 -31.48
CA ARG A 435 -2.98 9.69 -30.80
C ARG A 435 -2.61 10.85 -31.74
N ILE A 436 -2.32 10.54 -33.00
CA ILE A 436 -2.27 11.48 -34.13
C ILE A 436 -3.68 11.54 -34.70
#